data_AF-A0A511R0Q1-F1
#
_entry.id   AF-A0A511R0Q1-F1
#
_cell.length_a   1.000
_cell.length_b   1.000
_cell.length_c   1.000
_cell.angle_alpha   90.00
_cell.angle_beta   90.00
_cell.angle_gamma   90.00
#
_symmetry.space_group_name_H-M   'P 1'
#
loop_
_entity.id
_entity.type
_entity.pdbx_description
1 polymer ?
#
loop_
_entity_poly.entity_id
_entity_poly.type
_entity_poly.pdbx_seq_one_letter_code
_entity_poly.pdbx_strand_id
1 'polypeptide(L)'
;MAYRINQYTLWTLLCWVLLLSACNQTAPDQTRHSLQTVNGKTLPALLLDTVLQDPDTPPYRFRVFVTEGWFRLDGNRYEQQVRFYELAEGYPSHRFQWSEYGTCQPSGEGLRCQSAYIQNYTFELTRQGDQLVTRQQFGDPNLVGTYVFSR
;
A
#
# COMPACT_ATOMS: atom_id res chain seq x y z
N MET A 1 -66.47 -22.85 3.86
CA MET A 1 -65.91 -22.35 2.58
C MET A 1 -64.41 -22.23 2.75
N ALA A 2 -63.63 -23.12 2.12
CA ALA A 2 -62.18 -23.16 2.27
C ALA A 2 -61.51 -22.42 1.10
N TYR A 3 -60.72 -21.39 1.39
CA TYR A 3 -59.86 -20.71 0.43
C TYR A 3 -58.73 -21.66 0.03
N ARG A 4 -58.76 -22.19 -1.21
CA ARG A 4 -57.61 -22.87 -1.81
C ARG A 4 -56.65 -21.80 -2.37
N ILE A 5 -55.55 -21.57 -1.67
CA ILE A 5 -54.43 -20.76 -2.16
C ILE A 5 -53.69 -21.59 -3.20
N ASN A 6 -53.60 -21.03 -4.40
CA ASN A 6 -53.02 -21.66 -5.58
C ASN A 6 -51.49 -21.79 -5.41
N GLN A 7 -50.96 -23.01 -5.44
CA GLN A 7 -49.54 -23.32 -5.11
C GLN A 7 -48.53 -22.76 -6.13
N TYR A 8 -48.98 -22.22 -7.26
CA TYR A 8 -48.12 -21.74 -8.35
C TYR A 8 -47.71 -20.26 -8.24
N THR A 9 -48.30 -19.47 -7.35
CA THR A 9 -47.95 -18.04 -7.18
C THR A 9 -46.83 -17.79 -6.18
N LEU A 10 -46.43 -18.80 -5.38
CA LEU A 10 -45.34 -18.63 -4.39
C LEU A 10 -43.94 -18.77 -5.01
N TRP A 11 -43.78 -19.47 -6.13
CA TRP A 11 -42.47 -19.74 -6.73
C TRP A 11 -41.94 -18.57 -7.58
N THR A 12 -42.81 -17.74 -8.15
CA THR A 12 -42.41 -16.59 -8.97
C THR A 12 -41.99 -15.38 -8.12
N LEU A 13 -42.51 -15.24 -6.91
CA LEU A 13 -42.13 -14.15 -5.99
C LEU A 13 -40.76 -14.35 -5.33
N LEU A 14 -40.30 -15.60 -5.13
CA LEU A 14 -38.99 -15.86 -4.52
C LEU A 14 -37.81 -15.56 -5.47
N CYS A 15 -38.03 -15.57 -6.78
CA CYS A 15 -36.97 -15.36 -7.76
C CYS A 15 -36.59 -13.86 -7.93
N TRP A 16 -37.53 -12.94 -7.61
CA TRP A 16 -37.27 -11.49 -7.68
C TRP A 16 -36.55 -10.93 -6.45
N VAL A 17 -36.60 -11.59 -5.30
CA VAL A 17 -35.94 -11.11 -4.07
C VAL A 17 -34.45 -11.46 -4.02
N LEU A 18 -34.02 -12.52 -4.73
CA LEU A 18 -32.60 -12.92 -4.80
C LEU A 18 -31.76 -12.07 -5.77
N LEU A 19 -32.38 -11.33 -6.70
CA LEU A 19 -31.67 -10.45 -7.64
C LEU A 19 -31.37 -9.06 -7.06
N LEU A 20 -32.00 -8.66 -5.94
CA LEU A 20 -31.81 -7.34 -5.35
C LEU A 20 -30.72 -7.30 -4.25
N SER A 21 -30.17 -8.44 -3.84
CA SER A 21 -29.13 -8.51 -2.79
C SER A 21 -27.69 -8.58 -3.32
N ALA A 22 -27.49 -8.60 -4.64
CA ALA A 22 -26.16 -8.73 -5.26
C ALA A 22 -25.48 -7.41 -5.68
N CYS A 23 -26.05 -6.25 -5.35
CA CYS A 23 -25.47 -4.95 -5.69
C CYS A 23 -25.14 -4.09 -4.46
N ASN A 24 -24.48 -4.68 -3.45
CA ASN A 24 -23.60 -3.90 -2.59
C ASN A 24 -22.19 -3.91 -3.20
N GLN A 25 -22.07 -3.31 -4.39
CA GLN A 25 -20.77 -2.85 -4.85
C GLN A 25 -20.42 -1.64 -3.99
N THR A 26 -19.78 -1.87 -2.85
CA THR A 26 -19.12 -0.81 -2.10
C THR A 26 -18.21 -0.11 -3.10
N ALA A 27 -18.50 1.16 -3.40
CA ALA A 27 -17.68 1.94 -4.30
C ALA A 27 -16.22 1.82 -3.82
N PRO A 28 -15.26 1.64 -4.74
CA PRO A 28 -13.88 1.48 -4.33
C PRO A 28 -13.44 2.68 -3.50
N ASP A 29 -12.78 2.39 -2.39
CA ASP A 29 -12.32 3.37 -1.42
C ASP A 29 -11.15 4.17 -2.02
N GLN A 30 -11.45 5.21 -2.79
CA GLN A 30 -10.46 6.07 -3.46
C GLN A 30 -9.64 6.94 -2.49
N THR A 31 -9.76 6.71 -1.19
CA THR A 31 -9.11 7.52 -0.17
C THR A 31 -7.60 7.36 -0.23
N ARG A 32 -6.89 8.49 -0.25
CA ARG A 32 -5.43 8.53 -0.12
C ARG A 32 -5.08 8.42 1.36
N HIS A 33 -4.29 7.41 1.72
CA HIS A 33 -3.70 7.25 3.04
C HIS A 33 -2.31 7.92 3.05
N SER A 34 -2.07 8.83 3.97
CA SER A 34 -0.77 9.49 4.17
C SER A 34 0.16 8.61 4.98
N LEU A 35 1.44 8.61 4.64
CA LEU A 35 2.48 7.90 5.40
C LEU A 35 2.64 8.55 6.78
N GLN A 36 2.51 7.77 7.83
CA GLN A 36 2.61 8.24 9.21
C GLN A 36 3.93 7.82 9.86
N THR A 37 4.31 6.56 9.67
CA THR A 37 5.52 6.02 10.28
C THR A 37 6.30 5.10 9.35
N VAL A 38 7.61 5.05 9.58
CA VAL A 38 8.53 4.08 8.99
C VAL A 38 9.32 3.42 10.09
N ASN A 39 9.37 2.09 10.12
CA ASN A 39 10.01 1.30 11.17
C ASN A 39 9.58 1.72 12.60
N GLY A 40 8.30 2.09 12.76
CA GLY A 40 7.73 2.54 14.04
C GLY A 40 8.14 3.94 14.48
N LYS A 41 8.78 4.75 13.62
CA LYS A 41 9.15 6.15 13.88
C LYS A 41 8.29 7.09 13.05
N THR A 42 7.83 8.18 13.64
CA THR A 42 7.12 9.26 12.94
C THR A 42 8.04 9.97 11.96
N LEU A 43 7.47 10.51 10.89
CA LEU A 43 8.23 11.25 9.88
C LEU A 43 8.77 12.60 10.40
N PRO A 44 9.94 13.07 9.93
CA PRO A 44 10.88 12.36 9.07
C PRO A 44 11.57 11.22 9.84
N ALA A 45 11.61 10.04 9.24
CA ALA A 45 12.09 8.82 9.88
C ALA A 45 13.42 8.36 9.26
N LEU A 46 14.42 8.08 10.08
CA LEU A 46 15.69 7.50 9.64
C LEU A 46 15.46 6.05 9.18
N LEU A 47 15.78 5.77 7.91
CA LEU A 47 15.61 4.46 7.29
C LEU A 47 16.94 3.70 7.18
N LEU A 48 18.01 4.41 6.84
CA LEU A 48 19.36 3.87 6.70
C LEU A 48 20.36 4.80 7.37
N ASP A 49 21.31 4.23 8.09
CA ASP A 49 22.46 4.92 8.68
C ASP A 49 23.65 3.98 8.63
N THR A 50 24.61 4.29 7.76
CA THR A 50 25.78 3.43 7.50
C THR A 50 27.01 4.26 7.25
N VAL A 51 28.18 3.64 7.33
CA VAL A 51 29.44 4.22 6.86
C VAL A 51 29.78 3.56 5.53
N LEU A 52 29.88 4.35 4.48
CA LEU A 52 30.29 3.87 3.16
C LEU A 52 31.81 3.97 3.05
N GLN A 53 32.41 2.96 2.43
CA GLN A 53 33.82 2.90 2.12
C GLN A 53 33.95 2.80 0.60
N ASP A 54 34.59 3.80 0.02
CA ASP A 54 34.95 3.83 -1.40
C ASP A 54 36.50 3.84 -1.45
N PRO A 55 37.14 3.00 -2.28
CA PRO A 55 38.60 2.97 -2.41
C PRO A 55 39.25 4.35 -2.61
N ASP A 56 38.53 5.28 -3.26
CA ASP A 56 39.08 6.58 -3.66
C ASP A 56 38.70 7.73 -2.71
N THR A 57 37.92 7.48 -1.65
CA THR A 57 37.50 8.53 -0.70
C THR A 57 37.58 8.08 0.76
N PRO A 58 37.86 9.00 1.71
CA PRO A 58 37.77 8.67 3.13
C PRO A 58 36.37 8.14 3.49
N PRO A 59 36.25 7.19 4.43
CA PRO A 59 34.96 6.71 4.87
C PRO A 59 34.06 7.86 5.30
N TYR A 60 32.81 7.84 4.84
CA TYR A 60 31.83 8.88 5.15
C TYR A 60 30.53 8.27 5.63
N ARG A 61 29.83 8.97 6.53
CA ARG A 61 28.52 8.53 6.99
C ARG A 61 27.44 8.87 5.97
N PHE A 62 26.64 7.87 5.60
CA PHE A 62 25.50 7.97 4.71
C PHE A 62 24.20 7.68 5.45
N ARG A 63 23.25 8.59 5.34
CA ARG A 63 21.94 8.50 5.97
C ARG A 63 20.83 8.74 4.98
N VAL A 64 19.77 7.94 5.07
CA VAL A 64 18.55 8.12 4.28
C VAL A 64 17.37 8.27 5.21
N PHE A 65 16.59 9.34 5.01
CA PHE A 65 15.37 9.63 5.73
C PHE A 65 14.18 9.49 4.80
N VAL A 66 13.08 8.93 5.32
CA VAL A 66 11.77 9.03 4.68
C VAL A 66 11.08 10.27 5.22
N THR A 67 10.65 11.17 4.34
CA THR A 67 10.12 12.48 4.75
C THR A 67 8.61 12.57 4.63
N GLU A 68 8.02 11.92 3.62
CA GLU A 68 6.59 11.92 3.34
C GLU A 68 6.24 10.75 2.42
N GLY A 69 4.95 10.47 2.30
CA GLY A 69 4.46 9.50 1.33
C GLY A 69 2.96 9.36 1.39
N TRP A 70 2.42 8.63 0.44
CA TRP A 70 1.01 8.29 0.40
C TRP A 70 0.77 6.98 -0.35
N PHE A 71 -0.36 6.35 -0.05
CA PHE A 71 -0.84 5.13 -0.68
C PHE A 71 -2.32 5.26 -1.01
N ARG A 72 -2.75 4.78 -2.18
CA ARG A 72 -4.15 4.74 -2.61
C ARG A 72 -4.46 3.36 -3.15
N LEU A 73 -5.63 2.82 -2.80
CA LEU A 73 -6.12 1.53 -3.29
C LEU A 73 -7.52 1.71 -3.91
N ASP A 74 -7.62 1.66 -5.23
CA ASP A 74 -8.87 1.75 -5.98
C ASP A 74 -9.25 0.36 -6.53
N GLY A 75 -10.14 -0.33 -5.80
CA GLY A 75 -10.45 -1.73 -6.07
C GLY A 75 -9.22 -2.61 -5.88
N ASN A 76 -8.72 -3.21 -6.97
CA ASN A 76 -7.49 -3.98 -6.95
C ASN A 76 -6.27 -3.21 -7.47
N ARG A 77 -6.41 -1.93 -7.86
CA ARG A 77 -5.31 -1.12 -8.35
C ARG A 77 -4.74 -0.28 -7.23
N TYR A 78 -3.42 -0.22 -7.12
CA TYR A 78 -2.79 0.68 -6.16
C TYR A 78 -1.94 1.73 -6.87
N GLU A 79 -1.80 2.86 -6.20
CA GLU A 79 -0.80 3.88 -6.49
C GLU A 79 -0.14 4.30 -5.18
N GLN A 80 1.14 4.59 -5.24
CA GLN A 80 1.88 5.05 -4.08
C GLN A 80 3.01 6.00 -4.46
N GLN A 81 3.42 6.78 -3.46
CA GLN A 81 4.58 7.63 -3.55
C GLN A 81 5.26 7.68 -2.18
N VAL A 82 6.59 7.62 -2.15
CA VAL A 82 7.40 7.85 -0.95
C VAL A 82 8.54 8.79 -1.31
N ARG A 83 8.78 9.81 -0.49
CA ARG A 83 9.89 10.75 -0.68
C ARG A 83 10.99 10.51 0.34
N PHE A 84 12.21 10.69 -0.14
CA PHE A 84 13.42 10.42 0.60
C PHE A 84 14.34 11.63 0.60
N TYR A 85 15.16 11.70 1.64
CA TYR A 85 16.22 12.68 1.79
C TYR A 85 17.52 11.96 2.16
N GLU A 86 18.55 12.18 1.35
CA GLU A 86 19.87 11.55 1.49
C GLU A 86 20.88 12.57 2.01
N LEU A 87 21.69 12.13 2.97
CA LEU A 87 22.77 12.89 3.57
C LEU A 87 24.04 12.05 3.55
N ALA A 88 25.04 12.50 2.81
CA ALA A 88 26.40 11.98 2.84
C ALA A 88 27.33 13.06 3.43
N GLU A 89 28.13 12.71 4.44
CA GLU A 89 29.10 13.64 5.02
C GLU A 89 30.10 14.14 3.98
N GLY A 90 30.24 15.46 3.84
CA GLY A 90 31.12 16.07 2.85
C GLY A 90 30.53 16.24 1.44
N TYR A 91 29.28 15.81 1.20
CA TYR A 91 28.62 15.89 -0.09
C TYR A 91 27.31 16.70 -0.04
N PRO A 92 26.83 17.24 -1.18
CA PRO A 92 25.50 17.83 -1.26
C PRO A 92 24.40 16.82 -0.92
N SER A 93 23.39 17.27 -0.19
CA SER A 93 22.22 16.45 0.09
C SER A 93 21.35 16.27 -1.14
N HIS A 94 20.70 15.11 -1.26
CA HIS A 94 19.84 14.78 -2.39
C HIS A 94 18.41 14.44 -1.93
N ARG A 95 17.42 14.76 -2.76
CA ARG A 95 16.01 14.42 -2.53
C ARG A 95 15.52 13.62 -3.71
N PHE A 96 14.87 12.51 -3.44
CA PHE A 96 14.29 11.69 -4.50
C PHE A 96 12.93 11.15 -4.09
N GLN A 97 12.21 10.62 -5.07
CA GLN A 97 10.85 10.13 -4.91
C GLN A 97 10.71 8.78 -5.59
N TRP A 98 10.22 7.81 -4.85
CA TRP A 98 9.74 6.55 -5.40
C TRP A 98 8.24 6.69 -5.71
N SER A 99 7.85 6.45 -6.96
CA SER A 99 6.44 6.48 -7.39
C SER A 99 6.13 5.17 -8.07
N GLU A 100 5.05 4.52 -7.67
CA GLU A 100 4.76 3.17 -8.11
C GLU A 100 3.26 2.94 -8.23
N TYR A 101 2.86 2.11 -9.19
CA TYR A 101 1.49 1.67 -9.32
C TYR A 101 1.44 0.21 -9.75
N GLY A 102 0.33 -0.45 -9.43
CA GLY A 102 0.19 -1.84 -9.79
C GLY A 102 -1.13 -2.42 -9.38
N THR A 103 -1.14 -3.72 -9.11
CA THR A 103 -2.35 -4.43 -8.68
C THR A 103 -2.10 -5.21 -7.41
N CYS A 104 -3.11 -5.31 -6.58
CA CYS A 104 -3.13 -6.09 -5.36
C CYS A 104 -4.18 -7.20 -5.47
N GLN A 105 -3.82 -8.41 -5.09
CA GLN A 105 -4.72 -9.57 -5.07
C GLN A 105 -4.81 -10.13 -3.65
N PRO A 106 -5.96 -10.69 -3.23
CA PRO A 106 -6.08 -11.34 -1.92
C PRO A 106 -5.00 -12.39 -1.68
N SER A 107 -4.36 -12.35 -0.51
CA SER A 107 -3.25 -13.23 -0.12
C SER A 107 -3.22 -13.38 1.40
N GLY A 108 -3.62 -14.54 1.92
CA GLY A 108 -3.72 -14.78 3.36
C GLY A 108 -4.62 -13.76 4.06
N GLU A 109 -4.10 -13.08 5.08
CA GLU A 109 -4.80 -12.04 5.84
C GLU A 109 -4.70 -10.63 5.22
N GLY A 110 -4.04 -10.50 4.07
CA GLY A 110 -3.79 -9.22 3.43
C GLY A 110 -3.95 -9.28 1.92
N LEU A 111 -3.23 -8.38 1.25
CA LEU A 111 -3.16 -8.29 -0.19
C LEU A 111 -1.72 -8.41 -0.64
N ARG A 112 -1.47 -9.22 -1.67
CA ARG A 112 -0.20 -9.26 -2.37
C ARG A 112 -0.25 -8.27 -3.53
N CYS A 113 0.57 -7.24 -3.44
CA CYS A 113 0.67 -6.20 -4.45
C CYS A 113 1.87 -6.45 -5.36
N GLN A 114 1.67 -6.24 -6.67
CA GLN A 114 2.66 -6.42 -7.72
C GLN A 114 2.74 -5.16 -8.56
N SER A 115 3.98 -4.70 -8.81
CA SER A 115 4.25 -3.57 -9.70
C SER A 115 3.80 -3.84 -11.13
N ALA A 116 3.30 -2.81 -11.79
CA ALA A 116 3.02 -2.85 -13.23
C ALA A 116 4.26 -2.57 -14.10
N TYR A 117 5.37 -2.11 -13.53
CA TYR A 117 6.55 -1.65 -14.28
C TYR A 117 7.84 -2.36 -13.88
N ILE A 118 8.04 -2.55 -12.58
CA ILE A 118 9.26 -3.09 -12.00
C ILE A 118 9.11 -4.60 -11.93
N GLN A 119 9.89 -5.28 -12.77
CA GLN A 119 9.90 -6.75 -12.79
C GLN A 119 10.25 -7.30 -11.41
N ASN A 120 9.49 -8.31 -10.98
CA ASN A 120 9.68 -9.00 -9.68
C ASN A 120 9.52 -8.12 -8.43
N TYR A 121 8.95 -6.91 -8.56
CA TYR A 121 8.60 -6.11 -7.39
C TYR A 121 7.23 -6.50 -6.85
N THR A 122 7.23 -7.17 -5.69
CA THR A 122 6.01 -7.51 -4.96
C THR A 122 6.15 -7.21 -3.47
N PHE A 123 5.05 -6.81 -2.83
CA PHE A 123 4.98 -6.60 -1.39
C PHE A 123 3.63 -7.02 -0.84
N GLU A 124 3.57 -7.33 0.46
CA GLU A 124 2.31 -7.59 1.15
C GLU A 124 1.79 -6.29 1.78
N LEU A 125 0.47 -6.10 1.71
CA LEU A 125 -0.27 -5.00 2.28
C LEU A 125 -1.34 -5.55 3.23
N THR A 126 -1.23 -5.22 4.50
CA THR A 126 -2.20 -5.62 5.53
C THR A 126 -3.00 -4.41 5.97
N ARG A 127 -4.32 -4.56 6.11
CA ARG A 127 -5.20 -3.51 6.64
C ARG A 127 -5.45 -3.75 8.13
N GLN A 128 -5.22 -2.74 8.97
CA GLN A 128 -5.43 -2.76 10.42
C GLN A 128 -6.28 -1.53 10.80
N GLY A 129 -7.60 -1.69 10.83
CA GLY A 129 -8.52 -0.54 10.93
C GLY A 129 -8.33 0.42 9.76
N ASP A 130 -8.05 1.69 10.05
CA ASP A 130 -7.76 2.73 9.06
C ASP A 130 -6.29 2.76 8.59
N GLN A 131 -5.45 1.87 9.12
CA GLN A 131 -4.04 1.77 8.75
C GLN A 131 -3.81 0.74 7.65
N LEU A 132 -2.92 1.09 6.73
CA LEU A 132 -2.33 0.17 5.76
C LEU A 132 -0.87 -0.03 6.12
N VAL A 133 -0.50 -1.28 6.41
CA VAL A 133 0.84 -1.66 6.83
C VAL A 133 1.48 -2.49 5.74
N THR A 134 2.71 -2.15 5.37
CA THR A 134 3.46 -2.90 4.34
C THR A 134 4.95 -2.88 4.60
N ARG A 135 5.62 -3.99 4.28
CA ARG A 135 7.08 -4.05 4.21
C ARG A 135 7.50 -3.94 2.75
N GLN A 136 8.26 -2.90 2.43
CA GLN A 136 8.70 -2.62 1.06
C GLN A 136 10.22 -2.51 0.98
N GLN A 137 10.73 -2.83 -0.20
CA GLN A 137 12.14 -2.74 -0.54
C GLN A 137 12.30 -1.86 -1.77
N PHE A 138 12.63 -0.59 -1.61
CA PHE A 138 12.87 0.28 -2.75
C PHE A 138 14.27 0.04 -3.31
N GLY A 139 14.37 0.09 -4.64
CA GLY A 139 15.62 -0.17 -5.37
C GLY A 139 16.61 0.98 -5.24
N ASP A 140 17.89 0.62 -5.32
CA ASP A 140 19.13 1.43 -5.33
C ASP A 140 19.06 2.87 -4.74
N PRO A 141 19.53 3.09 -3.50
CA PRO A 141 20.07 2.09 -2.58
C PRO A 141 19.00 1.08 -2.13
N ASN A 142 19.41 -0.09 -1.65
CA ASN A 142 18.47 -1.10 -1.15
C ASN A 142 17.79 -0.63 0.14
N LEU A 143 16.64 0.02 0.01
CA LEU A 143 15.93 0.68 1.12
C LEU A 143 14.76 -0.17 1.59
N VAL A 144 15.01 -0.98 2.61
CA VAL A 144 14.01 -1.88 3.20
C VAL A 144 13.41 -1.25 4.45
N GLY A 145 12.09 -1.15 4.50
CA GLY A 145 11.37 -0.61 5.64
C GLY A 145 9.97 -1.17 5.81
N THR A 146 9.41 -1.00 6.99
CA THR A 146 7.98 -1.18 7.26
C THR A 146 7.31 0.18 7.29
N TYR A 147 6.31 0.38 6.44
CA TYR A 147 5.61 1.64 6.19
C TYR A 147 4.16 1.52 6.69
N VAL A 148 3.71 2.50 7.46
CA VAL A 148 2.33 2.58 7.96
C VAL A 148 1.68 3.83 7.39
N PHE A 149 0.66 3.64 6.57
CA PHE A 149 -0.16 4.70 6.01
C PHE A 149 -1.49 4.77 6.76
N SER A 150 -2.02 5.95 7.06
CA SER A 150 -3.35 6.14 7.64
C SER A 150 -4.14 7.15 6.82
N ARG A 151 -5.46 7.15 6.97
CA ARG A 151 -6.29 8.26 6.52
C ARG A 151 -5.90 9.56 7.22
#